data_AF-A0A0C5VMF4-F1
#
_entry.id   AF-A0A0C5VMF4-F1
#
_cell.length_a   1.000
_cell.length_b   1.000
_cell.length_c   1.000
_cell.angle_alpha   90.00
_cell.angle_beta   90.00
_cell.angle_gamma   90.00
#
_symmetry.space_group_name_H-M   'P 1'
#
loop_
_entity.id
_entity.type
_entity.pdbx_description
1 polymer ?
#
loop_
_entity_poly.entity_id
_entity_poly.type
_entity_poly.pdbx_seq_one_letter_code
_entity_poly.pdbx_strand_id
1 'polypeptide(L)'
;MTRSRMSQISPEATPYYHCVSRCVRRAFLCGVDALTQINYEHRRQWVEDRLLWLGEIFAIDICAYAVMSNHVHVVLHINMLQSRQWSAEDVVMRWHRLYKGSALSHRFLKGDVFSPAEQQAFEALVAQWRETLTSISRFMAVLNEGIARRANAEDRCTGRFWEGRFKSQALLDEQALAACMAYVDLNPIRARMADTPETSDHTSVQMRIACAKASKQPGDLLPFVGNPSADMPEGLPFQLSDYLELVDWTGRAIREDKGGFIAKSLPPILTRLNISGKQWQQLTQQFEKQFRCFAGQRSSFEKVRDYFQLSRTPPNLLAT
;
A
#
# COMPACT_ATOMS: atom_id res chain seq x y z
N MET A 1 29.16 5.58 7.25
CA MET A 1 29.02 7.05 7.43
C MET A 1 27.55 7.40 7.56
N THR A 2 27.15 8.06 8.65
CA THR A 2 25.80 8.61 8.83
C THR A 2 25.64 9.89 8.02
N ARG A 3 24.89 9.82 6.91
CA ARG A 3 24.50 10.99 6.10
C ARG A 3 23.15 11.55 6.54
N SER A 4 22.90 12.85 6.31
CA SER A 4 21.62 13.50 6.61
C SER A 4 20.52 12.99 5.66
N ARG A 5 19.26 12.91 6.10
CA ARG A 5 18.20 12.20 5.34
C ARG A 5 17.69 12.89 4.08
N MET A 6 17.84 14.21 3.96
CA MET A 6 17.65 14.87 2.65
C MET A 6 18.57 14.25 1.59
N SER A 7 19.68 13.62 1.98
CA SER A 7 20.57 12.89 1.07
C SER A 7 20.33 11.38 0.99
N GLN A 8 19.32 10.83 1.69
CA GLN A 8 19.01 9.38 1.69
C GLN A 8 17.74 9.03 0.91
N ILE A 9 16.87 10.01 0.65
CA ILE A 9 15.67 9.84 -0.18
C ILE A 9 15.87 10.74 -1.39
N SER A 10 16.01 10.13 -2.56
CA SER A 10 16.08 10.81 -3.84
C SER A 10 15.09 10.15 -4.80
N PRO A 11 13.97 10.82 -5.13
CA PRO A 11 13.05 10.35 -6.16
C PRO A 11 13.72 10.16 -7.52
N GLU A 12 14.83 10.87 -7.78
CA GLU A 12 15.63 10.74 -9.01
C GLU A 12 16.35 9.39 -9.10
N ALA A 13 16.74 8.83 -7.95
CA ALA A 13 17.42 7.52 -7.88
C ALA A 13 16.43 6.36 -7.86
N THR A 14 15.35 6.48 -7.09
CA THR A 14 14.22 5.55 -7.09
C THR A 14 13.03 6.19 -6.38
N PRO A 15 11.78 5.94 -6.82
CA PRO A 15 10.60 6.36 -6.10
C PRO A 15 10.20 5.38 -4.97
N TYR A 16 10.83 4.20 -4.85
CA TYR A 16 10.41 3.15 -3.91
C TYR A 16 11.29 3.07 -2.66
N TYR A 17 10.65 2.98 -1.48
CA TYR A 17 11.35 2.91 -0.19
C TYR A 17 10.68 1.97 0.80
N HIS A 18 11.49 1.18 1.50
CA HIS A 18 11.07 0.42 2.66
C HIS A 18 11.32 1.23 3.95
N CYS A 19 10.26 1.50 4.68
CA CYS A 19 10.26 2.23 5.94
C CYS A 19 9.90 1.33 7.13
N VAL A 20 10.56 1.56 8.27
CA VAL A 20 10.28 0.84 9.53
C VAL A 20 10.28 1.79 10.72
N SER A 21 9.22 1.75 11.53
CA SER A 21 9.17 2.41 12.85
C SER A 21 9.00 1.36 13.94
N ARG A 22 9.83 1.42 14.99
CA ARG A 22 9.80 0.48 16.13
C ARG A 22 9.58 1.22 17.45
N CYS A 23 8.74 0.67 18.32
CA CYS A 23 8.44 1.23 19.64
C CYS A 23 9.58 1.01 20.64
N VAL A 24 9.74 1.92 21.61
CA VAL A 24 10.71 1.78 22.73
C VAL A 24 10.09 1.15 23.96
N ARG A 25 10.95 0.86 24.96
CA ARG A 25 10.55 0.60 26.36
C ARG A 25 9.65 -0.62 26.54
N ARG A 26 9.67 -1.56 25.59
CA ARG A 26 8.67 -2.64 25.52
C ARG A 26 7.23 -2.12 25.42
N ALA A 27 7.03 -0.88 24.96
CA ALA A 27 5.71 -0.38 24.62
C ALA A 27 5.14 -1.26 23.50
N PHE A 28 3.98 -1.85 23.76
CA PHE A 28 3.27 -2.63 22.77
C PHE A 28 2.63 -1.64 21.79
N LEU A 29 3.04 -1.75 20.52
CA LEU A 29 2.33 -1.10 19.43
C LEU A 29 0.91 -1.69 19.36
N CYS A 30 0.83 -3.00 19.47
CA CYS A 30 -0.38 -3.80 19.54
C CYS A 30 -0.06 -5.19 20.12
N GLY A 31 -1.08 -5.96 20.48
CA GLY A 31 -0.96 -7.30 21.06
C GLY A 31 -1.05 -7.31 22.59
N VAL A 32 -0.88 -8.48 23.18
CA VAL A 32 -1.00 -8.68 24.63
C VAL A 32 0.36 -8.47 25.30
N ASP A 33 0.41 -7.56 26.27
CA ASP A 33 1.58 -7.42 27.12
C ASP A 33 1.67 -8.61 28.08
N ALA A 34 2.67 -9.47 27.88
CA ALA A 34 2.86 -10.66 28.71
C ALA A 34 3.10 -10.34 30.20
N LEU A 35 3.57 -9.15 30.55
CA LEU A 35 3.82 -8.75 31.94
C LEU A 35 2.56 -8.22 32.62
N THR A 36 1.87 -7.28 31.98
CA THR A 36 0.70 -6.61 32.56
C THR A 36 -0.63 -7.30 32.22
N GLN A 37 -0.62 -8.22 31.26
CA GLN A 37 -1.79 -8.89 30.68
C GLN A 37 -2.78 -7.93 30.00
N ILE A 38 -2.38 -6.67 29.77
CA ILE A 38 -3.19 -5.69 29.06
C ILE A 38 -3.17 -6.05 27.56
N ASN A 39 -4.35 -6.08 26.96
CA ASN A 39 -4.51 -6.32 25.53
C ASN A 39 -4.57 -4.99 24.77
N TYR A 40 -3.60 -4.77 23.89
CA TYR A 40 -3.50 -3.62 23.00
C TYR A 40 -3.78 -3.97 21.53
N GLU A 41 -4.30 -5.15 21.24
CA GLU A 41 -4.51 -5.63 19.86
C GLU A 41 -5.42 -4.70 19.04
N HIS A 42 -6.37 -4.03 19.68
CA HIS A 42 -7.23 -3.01 19.04
C HIS A 42 -6.44 -1.86 18.40
N ARG A 43 -5.22 -1.58 18.87
CA ARG A 43 -4.33 -0.58 18.27
C ARG A 43 -3.87 -0.96 16.87
N ARG A 44 -3.87 -2.25 16.51
CA ARG A 44 -3.40 -2.71 15.20
C ARG A 44 -4.25 -2.13 14.06
N GLN A 45 -5.57 -2.19 14.21
CA GLN A 45 -6.51 -1.53 13.31
C GLN A 45 -6.28 -0.01 13.27
N TRP A 46 -6.03 0.64 14.42
CA TRP A 46 -5.77 2.09 14.45
C TRP A 46 -4.54 2.49 13.62
N VAL A 47 -3.50 1.66 13.64
CA VAL A 47 -2.28 1.88 12.87
C VAL A 47 -2.57 1.71 11.38
N GLU A 48 -3.28 0.64 11.01
CA GLU A 48 -3.70 0.37 9.63
C GLU A 48 -4.59 1.48 9.08
N ASP A 49 -5.69 1.82 9.76
CA ASP A 49 -6.62 2.88 9.35
C ASP A 49 -5.89 4.19 9.11
N ARG A 50 -4.98 4.55 10.02
CA ARG A 50 -4.20 5.79 9.91
C ARG A 50 -3.23 5.73 8.74
N LEU A 51 -2.59 4.58 8.50
CA LEU A 51 -1.67 4.39 7.39
C LEU A 51 -2.40 4.58 6.06
N LEU A 52 -3.52 3.88 5.86
CA LEU A 52 -4.32 3.94 4.62
C LEU A 52 -4.90 5.34 4.41
N TRP A 53 -5.45 5.96 5.46
CA TRP A 53 -5.94 7.34 5.40
C TRP A 53 -4.87 8.36 5.00
N LEU A 54 -3.60 8.15 5.40
CA LEU A 54 -2.50 9.00 4.94
C LEU A 54 -2.17 8.77 3.46
N GLY A 55 -2.31 7.54 2.95
CA GLY A 55 -2.17 7.21 1.53
C GLY A 55 -3.17 7.97 0.64
N GLU A 56 -4.37 8.27 1.14
CA GLU A 56 -5.34 9.09 0.41
C GLU A 56 -4.98 10.60 0.35
N ILE A 57 -4.15 11.06 1.29
CA ILE A 57 -3.87 12.49 1.48
C ILE A 57 -2.55 12.89 0.83
N PHE A 58 -1.53 12.04 0.98
CA PHE A 58 -0.19 12.28 0.45
C PHE A 58 -0.10 11.76 -0.99
N ALA A 59 0.83 12.33 -1.77
CA ALA A 59 1.22 11.78 -3.06
C ALA A 59 2.24 10.66 -2.84
N ILE A 60 1.87 9.70 -1.97
CA ILE A 60 2.69 8.60 -1.52
C ILE A 60 1.80 7.35 -1.54
N ASP A 61 2.05 6.44 -2.47
CA ASP A 61 1.28 5.21 -2.57
C ASP A 61 1.85 4.13 -1.63
N ILE A 62 0.97 3.29 -1.11
CA ILE A 62 1.35 2.17 -0.24
C ILE A 62 1.47 0.91 -1.10
N CYS A 63 2.69 0.39 -1.26
CA CYS A 63 2.93 -0.83 -2.03
C CYS A 63 2.65 -2.09 -1.19
N ALA A 64 3.18 -2.10 0.04
CA ALA A 64 2.99 -3.17 1.00
C ALA A 64 3.10 -2.65 2.44
N TYR A 65 2.50 -3.34 3.41
CA TYR A 65 2.66 -3.07 4.82
C TYR A 65 2.42 -4.32 5.68
N ALA A 66 3.00 -4.31 6.88
CA ALA A 66 2.67 -5.24 7.94
C ALA A 66 2.75 -4.52 9.28
N VAL A 67 1.63 -4.49 10.01
CA VAL A 67 1.60 -3.98 11.38
C VAL A 67 1.99 -5.12 12.31
N MET A 68 3.08 -4.97 13.05
CA MET A 68 3.63 -5.96 13.99
C MET A 68 3.44 -5.48 15.43
N SER A 69 3.56 -6.39 16.41
CA SER A 69 3.27 -6.06 17.82
C SER A 69 4.13 -4.94 18.43
N ASN A 70 5.33 -4.67 17.89
CA ASN A 70 6.22 -3.62 18.36
C ASN A 70 6.82 -2.75 17.24
N HIS A 71 6.42 -2.94 15.99
CA HIS A 71 6.92 -2.16 14.87
C HIS A 71 5.96 -2.20 13.68
N VAL A 72 6.10 -1.27 12.75
CA VAL A 72 5.37 -1.27 11.48
C VAL A 72 6.37 -1.28 10.33
N HIS A 73 6.16 -2.18 9.37
CA HIS A 73 6.86 -2.19 8.08
C HIS A 73 5.95 -1.59 7.01
N VAL A 74 6.47 -0.70 6.19
CA VAL A 74 5.73 -0.12 5.05
C VAL A 74 6.66 0.03 3.86
N VAL A 75 6.21 -0.38 2.67
CA VAL A 75 6.85 -0.11 1.38
C VAL A 75 6.05 0.99 0.71
N LEU A 76 6.72 2.10 0.40
CA LEU A 76 6.12 3.33 -0.11
C LEU A 76 6.64 3.66 -1.51
N HIS A 77 5.79 4.26 -2.33
CA HIS A 77 6.12 4.81 -3.64
C HIS A 77 5.88 6.33 -3.64
N ILE A 78 6.83 7.11 -4.13
CA ILE A 78 6.69 8.57 -4.26
C ILE A 78 6.02 8.88 -5.60
N ASN A 79 4.75 9.27 -5.56
CA ASN A 79 3.99 9.57 -6.77
C ASN A 79 4.19 11.03 -7.23
N MET A 80 5.34 11.26 -7.87
CA MET A 80 5.67 12.58 -8.41
C MET A 80 4.70 13.02 -9.52
N LEU A 81 4.14 12.08 -10.28
CA LEU A 81 3.21 12.37 -11.36
C LEU A 81 1.89 12.95 -10.82
N GLN A 82 1.27 12.23 -9.88
CA GLN A 82 0.06 12.66 -9.19
C GLN A 82 0.28 14.01 -8.47
N SER A 83 1.39 14.16 -7.75
CA SER A 83 1.74 15.41 -7.07
C SER A 83 1.79 16.60 -8.04
N ARG A 84 2.33 16.43 -9.25
CA ARG A 84 2.40 17.49 -10.28
C ARG A 84 1.04 17.81 -10.88
N GLN A 85 0.15 16.83 -11.00
CA GLN A 85 -1.18 17.00 -11.58
C GLN A 85 -2.16 17.73 -10.66
N TRP A 86 -1.92 17.75 -9.35
CA TRP A 86 -2.80 18.45 -8.42
C TRP A 86 -2.94 19.94 -8.71
N SER A 87 -4.17 20.42 -8.65
CA SER A 87 -4.47 21.85 -8.62
C SER A 87 -4.05 22.50 -7.29
N ALA A 88 -4.11 23.83 -7.20
CA ALA A 88 -3.92 24.50 -5.91
C ALA A 88 -5.01 24.11 -4.90
N GLU A 89 -6.25 23.95 -5.37
CA GLU A 89 -7.38 23.49 -4.55
C GLU A 89 -7.16 22.09 -4.00
N ASP A 90 -6.69 21.15 -4.83
CA ASP A 90 -6.34 19.79 -4.42
C ASP A 90 -5.34 19.75 -3.27
N VAL A 91 -4.28 20.57 -3.38
CA VAL A 91 -3.22 20.67 -2.35
C VAL A 91 -3.77 21.28 -1.07
N VAL A 92 -4.57 22.35 -1.18
CA VAL A 92 -5.19 23.02 -0.02
C VAL A 92 -6.14 22.08 0.71
N MET A 93 -7.03 21.39 -0.01
CA MET A 93 -8.01 20.47 0.56
C MET A 93 -7.31 19.29 1.26
N ARG A 94 -6.28 18.70 0.65
CA ARG A 94 -5.47 17.65 1.27
C ARG A 94 -4.74 18.14 2.52
N TRP A 95 -4.16 19.34 2.46
CA TRP A 95 -3.51 19.96 3.63
C TRP A 95 -4.49 20.18 4.78
N HIS A 96 -5.71 20.64 4.48
CA HIS A 96 -6.77 20.90 5.46
C HIS A 96 -7.28 19.63 6.15
N ARG A 97 -7.12 18.44 5.52
CA ARG A 97 -7.38 17.14 6.18
C ARG A 97 -6.39 16.84 7.31
N LEU A 98 -5.18 17.41 7.27
CA LEU A 98 -4.13 17.17 8.27
C LEU A 98 -3.99 18.31 9.29
N TYR A 99 -4.17 19.54 8.83
CA TYR A 99 -3.84 20.76 9.57
C TYR A 99 -4.92 21.83 9.37
N LYS A 100 -4.99 22.81 10.27
CA LYS A 100 -6.01 23.87 10.22
C LYS A 100 -5.93 24.82 9.00
N GLY A 101 -4.89 24.74 8.18
CA GLY A 101 -4.65 25.68 7.07
C GLY A 101 -4.16 27.07 7.51
N SER A 102 -4.02 27.97 6.53
CA SER A 102 -3.65 29.39 6.72
C SER A 102 -4.81 30.32 6.34
N ALA A 103 -4.75 31.59 6.76
CA ALA A 103 -5.74 32.59 6.37
C ALA A 103 -5.90 32.72 4.85
N LEU A 104 -4.79 32.70 4.10
CA LEU A 104 -4.82 32.73 2.63
C LEU A 104 -5.53 31.50 2.07
N SER A 105 -5.24 30.30 2.57
CA SER A 105 -5.89 29.08 2.06
C SER A 105 -7.40 29.03 2.31
N HIS A 106 -7.88 29.58 3.44
CA HIS A 106 -9.31 29.68 3.72
C HIS A 106 -10.02 30.68 2.82
N ARG A 107 -9.37 31.82 2.54
CA ARG A 107 -9.87 32.83 1.61
C ARG A 107 -9.89 32.33 0.16
N PHE A 108 -8.86 31.58 -0.23
CA PHE A 108 -8.79 30.94 -1.55
C PHE A 108 -9.99 30.01 -1.78
N LEU A 109 -10.32 29.14 -0.82
CA LEU A 109 -11.48 28.24 -0.92
C LEU A 109 -12.83 28.97 -0.96
N LYS A 110 -12.89 30.24 -0.54
CA LYS A 110 -14.09 31.08 -0.64
C LYS A 110 -14.19 31.83 -1.96
N GLY A 111 -13.16 31.77 -2.81
CA GLY A 111 -13.09 32.53 -4.06
C GLY A 111 -12.76 34.01 -3.86
N ASP A 112 -12.13 34.39 -2.75
CA ASP A 112 -11.68 35.76 -2.52
C ASP A 112 -10.66 36.18 -3.60
N VAL A 113 -10.75 37.45 -4.02
CA VAL A 113 -9.75 38.04 -4.92
C VAL A 113 -8.50 38.41 -4.12
N PHE A 114 -7.33 37.99 -4.61
CA PHE A 114 -6.04 38.31 -4.02
C PHE A 114 -5.38 39.49 -4.73
N SER A 115 -4.72 40.35 -3.94
CA SER A 115 -3.72 41.27 -4.47
C SER A 115 -2.54 40.50 -5.07
N PRO A 116 -1.73 41.11 -5.95
CA PRO A 116 -0.56 40.43 -6.54
C PRO A 116 0.41 39.86 -5.49
N ALA A 117 0.61 40.55 -4.37
CA ALA A 117 1.47 40.09 -3.28
C ALA A 117 0.86 38.89 -2.53
N GLU A 118 -0.45 38.90 -2.28
CA GLU A 118 -1.16 37.76 -1.66
C GLU A 118 -1.16 36.54 -2.57
N GLN A 119 -1.35 36.74 -3.87
CA GLN A 119 -1.29 35.68 -4.87
C GLN A 119 0.07 35.00 -4.86
N GLN A 120 1.16 35.77 -4.90
CA GLN A 120 2.52 35.23 -4.82
C GLN A 120 2.77 34.47 -3.51
N ALA A 121 2.32 35.01 -2.38
CA ALA A 121 2.46 34.35 -1.08
C ALA A 121 1.65 33.04 -1.01
N PHE A 122 0.45 33.01 -1.60
CA PHE A 122 -0.39 31.82 -1.67
C PHE A 122 0.24 30.75 -2.57
N GLU A 123 0.76 31.11 -3.74
CA GLU A 123 1.43 30.17 -4.64
C GLU A 123 2.67 29.54 -3.98
N ALA A 124 3.48 30.33 -3.28
CA ALA A 124 4.61 29.84 -2.52
C ALA A 124 4.17 28.86 -1.40
N LEU A 125 3.08 29.17 -0.71
CA LEU A 125 2.49 28.31 0.32
C LEU A 125 2.03 26.97 -0.27
N VAL A 126 1.30 27.00 -1.38
CA VAL A 126 0.82 25.80 -2.09
C VAL A 126 2.00 24.94 -2.56
N ALA A 127 3.05 25.56 -3.11
CA ALA A 127 4.26 24.84 -3.53
C ALA A 127 4.92 24.12 -2.34
N GLN A 128 5.07 24.78 -1.19
CA GLN A 128 5.62 24.19 0.03
C GLN A 128 4.76 23.04 0.57
N TRP A 129 3.43 23.19 0.52
CA TRP A 129 2.50 22.14 0.95
C TRP A 129 2.55 20.93 0.04
N ARG A 130 2.62 21.13 -1.28
CA ARG A 130 2.79 20.06 -2.26
C ARG A 130 4.08 19.28 -2.03
N GLU A 131 5.20 19.97 -1.81
CA GLU A 131 6.49 19.32 -1.47
C GLU A 131 6.36 18.48 -0.19
N THR A 132 5.69 19.02 0.83
CA THR A 132 5.44 18.30 2.09
C THR A 132 4.58 17.06 1.88
N LEU A 133 3.51 17.17 1.10
CA LEU A 133 2.59 16.06 0.78
C LEU A 133 3.22 15.01 -0.14
N THR A 134 4.41 15.26 -0.70
CA THR A 134 5.18 14.32 -1.52
C THR A 134 6.38 13.74 -0.76
N SER A 135 6.53 14.06 0.53
CA SER A 135 7.70 13.68 1.33
C SER A 135 7.41 12.47 2.22
N ILE A 136 8.12 11.36 1.97
CA ILE A 136 8.12 10.18 2.87
C ILE A 136 8.47 10.55 4.31
N SER A 137 9.41 11.49 4.50
CA SER A 137 9.80 11.91 5.85
C SER A 137 8.65 12.59 6.59
N ARG A 138 7.83 13.37 5.86
CA ARG A 138 6.63 14.01 6.41
C ARG A 138 5.51 13.00 6.61
N PHE A 139 5.27 12.11 5.66
CA PHE A 139 4.33 10.98 5.77
C PHE A 139 4.60 10.17 7.05
N MET A 140 5.83 9.69 7.23
CA MET A 140 6.22 8.90 8.40
C MET A 140 6.17 9.70 9.70
N ALA A 141 6.45 11.01 9.67
CA ALA A 141 6.31 11.86 10.85
C ALA A 141 4.84 11.95 11.31
N VAL A 142 3.92 12.21 10.38
CA VAL A 142 2.48 12.31 10.68
C VAL A 142 1.88 10.97 11.11
N LEU A 143 2.31 9.86 10.50
CA LEU A 143 1.94 8.51 10.91
C LEU A 143 2.36 8.26 12.36
N ASN A 144 3.66 8.38 12.63
CA ASN A 144 4.26 8.07 13.92
C ASN A 144 3.74 8.98 15.03
N GLU A 145 3.63 10.29 14.78
CA GLU A 145 3.17 11.25 15.79
C GLU A 145 1.74 10.94 16.23
N GLY A 146 0.83 10.68 15.29
CA GLY A 146 -0.57 10.41 15.65
C GLY A 146 -0.74 9.12 16.44
N ILE A 147 -0.01 8.07 16.08
CA ILE A 147 0.02 6.82 16.85
C ILE A 147 0.57 7.08 18.26
N ALA A 148 1.72 7.75 18.36
CA ALA A 148 2.36 8.03 19.64
C ALA A 148 1.47 8.86 20.57
N ARG A 149 0.81 9.90 20.04
CA ARG A 149 -0.08 10.77 20.81
C ARG A 149 -1.28 9.98 21.35
N ARG A 150 -1.90 9.15 20.51
CA ARG A 150 -3.06 8.32 20.90
C ARG A 150 -2.67 7.26 21.92
N ALA A 151 -1.57 6.54 21.69
CA ALA A 151 -1.08 5.51 22.60
C ALA A 151 -0.66 6.09 23.95
N ASN A 152 0.12 7.18 23.97
CA ASN A 152 0.52 7.83 25.23
C ASN A 152 -0.68 8.36 26.02
N ALA A 153 -1.71 8.88 25.34
CA ALA A 153 -2.93 9.32 26.00
C ALA A 153 -3.71 8.14 26.61
N GLU A 154 -3.85 7.03 25.90
CA GLU A 154 -4.48 5.79 26.40
C GLU A 154 -3.69 5.22 27.59
N ASP A 155 -2.36 5.19 27.49
CA ASP A 155 -1.45 4.71 28.54
C ASP A 155 -1.26 5.71 29.69
N ARG A 156 -1.91 6.89 29.62
CA ARG A 156 -1.80 8.00 30.58
C ARG A 156 -0.35 8.34 30.94
N CYS A 157 0.54 8.30 29.94
CA CYS A 157 1.96 8.51 30.12
C CYS A 157 2.50 9.64 29.23
N THR A 158 3.69 10.13 29.58
CA THR A 158 4.43 11.10 28.78
C THR A 158 5.79 10.52 28.37
N GLY A 159 6.32 11.00 27.25
CA GLY A 159 7.64 10.60 26.74
C GLY A 159 7.62 9.98 25.35
N ARG A 160 8.75 9.38 24.97
CA ARG A 160 8.94 8.79 23.64
C ARG A 160 8.23 7.45 23.53
N PHE A 161 7.43 7.31 22.46
CA PHE A 161 6.80 6.05 22.07
C PHE A 161 7.67 5.24 21.08
N TRP A 162 8.38 5.92 20.18
CA TRP A 162 9.25 5.31 19.15
C TRP A 162 10.74 5.34 19.52
N GLU A 163 11.53 4.36 19.03
CA GLU A 163 13.01 4.22 19.22
C GLU A 163 13.82 5.39 18.71
N GLY A 164 13.21 6.18 17.86
CA GLY A 164 13.75 7.42 17.37
C GLY A 164 13.16 7.68 16.01
N ARG A 165 14.02 7.97 15.05
CA ARG A 165 13.62 8.20 13.67
C ARG A 165 13.36 6.85 12.98
N PHE A 166 12.35 6.79 12.11
CA PHE A 166 12.07 5.60 11.27
C PHE A 166 13.31 5.20 10.45
N LYS A 167 13.51 3.92 10.14
CA LYS A 167 14.53 3.47 9.18
C LYS A 167 13.98 3.57 7.75
N SER A 168 14.82 3.89 6.77
CA SER A 168 14.45 3.95 5.35
C SER A 168 15.51 3.24 4.51
N GLN A 169 15.08 2.44 3.54
CA GLN A 169 15.92 1.74 2.58
C GLN A 169 15.37 1.98 1.17
N ALA A 170 16.19 2.51 0.27
CA ALA A 170 15.83 2.70 -1.13
C ALA A 170 15.78 1.36 -1.87
N LEU A 171 14.74 1.13 -2.67
CA LEU A 171 14.55 -0.08 -3.47
C LEU A 171 14.86 0.28 -4.92
N LEU A 172 16.04 -0.13 -5.40
CA LEU A 172 16.64 0.43 -6.62
C LEU A 172 16.10 -0.18 -7.92
N ASP A 173 15.47 -1.35 -7.82
CA ASP A 173 14.94 -2.07 -8.96
C ASP A 173 13.70 -2.89 -8.56
N GLU A 174 13.05 -3.45 -9.58
CA GLU A 174 11.85 -4.27 -9.47
C GLU A 174 12.06 -5.53 -8.62
N GLN A 175 13.25 -6.14 -8.68
CA GLN A 175 13.55 -7.36 -7.92
C GLN A 175 13.66 -7.04 -6.43
N ALA A 176 14.35 -5.95 -6.08
CA ALA A 176 14.44 -5.42 -4.72
C ALA A 176 13.06 -5.01 -4.20
N LEU A 177 12.21 -4.41 -5.05
CA LEU A 177 10.84 -4.07 -4.71
C LEU A 177 10.02 -5.32 -4.37
N ALA A 178 9.94 -6.29 -5.28
CA ALA A 178 9.17 -7.52 -5.08
C ALA A 178 9.67 -8.32 -3.86
N ALA A 179 10.99 -8.48 -3.72
CA ALA A 179 11.59 -9.16 -2.58
C ALA A 179 11.29 -8.46 -1.25
N CYS A 180 11.32 -7.12 -1.23
CA CYS A 180 11.01 -6.34 -0.04
C CYS A 180 9.53 -6.44 0.33
N MET A 181 8.63 -6.33 -0.65
CA MET A 181 7.19 -6.51 -0.43
C MET A 181 6.90 -7.90 0.14
N ALA A 182 7.44 -8.96 -0.45
CA ALA A 182 7.29 -10.33 0.04
C ALA A 182 7.88 -10.50 1.45
N TYR A 183 9.05 -9.91 1.71
CA TYR A 183 9.63 -9.86 3.06
C TYR A 183 8.68 -9.20 4.06
N VAL A 184 8.03 -8.09 3.69
CA VAL A 184 7.12 -7.33 4.54
C VAL A 184 5.88 -8.16 4.86
N ASP A 185 5.23 -8.69 3.83
CA ASP A 185 4.01 -9.49 3.92
C ASP A 185 4.21 -10.82 4.67
N LEU A 186 5.42 -11.39 4.64
CA LEU A 186 5.76 -12.61 5.38
C LEU A 186 6.16 -12.38 6.85
N ASN A 187 6.26 -11.13 7.33
CA ASN A 187 6.71 -10.87 8.71
C ASN A 187 5.79 -11.47 9.77
N PRO A 188 4.45 -11.43 9.67
CA PRO A 188 3.59 -12.09 10.65
C PRO A 188 3.81 -13.59 10.74
N ILE A 189 4.02 -14.27 9.61
CA ILE A 189 4.32 -15.71 9.57
C ILE A 189 5.69 -15.97 10.22
N ARG A 190 6.68 -15.11 9.93
CA ARG A 190 8.00 -15.16 10.56
C ARG A 190 7.97 -14.97 12.07
N ALA A 191 7.08 -14.12 12.55
CA ALA A 191 6.85 -13.88 13.96
C ALA A 191 5.92 -14.91 14.62
N ARG A 192 5.42 -15.91 13.88
CA ARG A 192 4.43 -16.91 14.34
C ARG A 192 3.13 -16.27 14.84
N MET A 193 2.75 -15.16 14.22
CA MET A 193 1.47 -14.49 14.46
C MET A 193 0.36 -15.05 13.55
N ALA A 194 0.74 -15.67 12.44
CA ALA A 194 -0.15 -16.32 11.49
C ALA A 194 0.55 -17.51 10.85
N ASP A 195 -0.20 -18.51 10.39
CA ASP A 195 0.37 -19.69 9.72
C ASP A 195 0.47 -19.49 8.20
N THR A 196 -0.37 -18.62 7.63
CA THR A 196 -0.45 -18.36 6.18
C THR A 196 -0.66 -16.87 5.87
N PRO A 197 -0.31 -16.39 4.66
CA PRO A 197 -0.62 -15.03 4.20
C PRO A 197 -2.11 -14.69 4.22
N GLU A 198 -2.98 -15.66 3.96
CA GLU A 198 -4.43 -15.52 3.97
C GLU A 198 -4.99 -15.20 5.36
N THR A 199 -4.27 -15.61 6.41
CA THR A 199 -4.64 -15.47 7.82
C THR A 199 -3.79 -14.43 8.55
N SER A 200 -2.91 -13.70 7.84
CA SER A 200 -2.07 -12.65 8.44
C SER A 200 -2.78 -11.31 8.42
N ASP A 201 -3.69 -11.11 9.37
CA ASP A 201 -4.47 -9.87 9.50
C ASP A 201 -3.58 -8.62 9.59
N HIS A 202 -4.11 -7.50 9.10
CA HIS A 202 -3.44 -6.20 9.06
C HIS A 202 -2.12 -6.19 8.26
N THR A 203 -2.16 -6.87 7.10
CA THR A 203 -1.11 -6.85 6.09
C THR A 203 -1.67 -6.54 4.71
N SER A 204 -0.82 -6.00 3.84
CA SER A 204 -1.17 -5.78 2.45
C SER A 204 -1.50 -7.08 1.71
N VAL A 205 -0.79 -8.18 1.95
CA VAL A 205 -1.07 -9.46 1.27
C VAL A 205 -2.45 -9.99 1.63
N GLN A 206 -2.85 -9.91 2.91
CA GLN A 206 -4.18 -10.36 3.34
C GLN A 206 -5.28 -9.51 2.69
N MET A 207 -5.10 -8.18 2.65
CA MET A 207 -6.04 -7.27 1.99
C MET A 207 -6.14 -7.55 0.49
N ARG A 208 -5.00 -7.74 -0.19
CA ARG A 208 -4.96 -8.09 -1.62
C ARG A 208 -5.65 -9.43 -1.90
N ILE A 209 -5.42 -10.43 -1.06
CA ILE A 209 -6.06 -11.74 -1.14
C ILE A 209 -7.59 -11.63 -0.97
N ALA A 210 -8.05 -10.84 0.01
CA ALA A 210 -9.47 -10.64 0.26
C ALA A 210 -10.16 -10.01 -0.97
N CYS A 211 -9.55 -8.99 -1.59
CA CYS A 211 -10.07 -8.40 -2.82
C CYS A 211 -9.96 -9.34 -4.03
N ALA A 212 -8.87 -10.12 -4.14
CA ALA A 212 -8.64 -11.04 -5.25
C ALA A 212 -9.69 -12.15 -5.32
N LYS A 213 -10.22 -12.61 -4.17
CA LYS A 213 -11.37 -13.54 -4.11
C LYS A 213 -12.62 -12.99 -4.81
N ALA A 214 -12.75 -11.66 -4.87
CA ALA A 214 -13.81 -10.97 -5.60
C ALA A 214 -13.36 -10.49 -7.00
N SER A 215 -12.23 -10.98 -7.53
CA SER A 215 -11.61 -10.53 -8.78
C SER A 215 -11.34 -9.03 -8.84
N LYS A 216 -10.95 -8.43 -7.70
CA LYS A 216 -10.62 -7.01 -7.55
C LYS A 216 -9.25 -6.81 -6.93
N GLN A 217 -8.73 -5.59 -7.01
CA GLN A 217 -7.61 -5.12 -6.22
C GLN A 217 -8.09 -4.09 -5.19
N PRO A 218 -7.43 -3.96 -4.04
CA PRO A 218 -7.75 -2.92 -3.06
C PRO A 218 -7.47 -1.53 -3.63
N GLY A 219 -8.35 -0.57 -3.34
CA GLY A 219 -8.20 0.82 -3.80
C GLY A 219 -7.17 1.62 -3.00
N ASP A 220 -6.88 1.20 -1.78
CA ASP A 220 -5.99 1.90 -0.84
C ASP A 220 -4.50 1.53 -1.02
N LEU A 221 -4.20 0.54 -1.87
CA LEU A 221 -2.84 0.10 -2.17
C LEU A 221 -2.50 0.34 -3.63
N LEU A 222 -1.22 0.55 -3.91
CA LEU A 222 -0.75 0.67 -5.28
C LEU A 222 -1.12 -0.62 -6.05
N PRO A 223 -1.85 -0.51 -7.18
CA PRO A 223 -2.35 -1.68 -7.89
C PRO A 223 -1.23 -2.37 -8.66
N PHE A 224 -1.35 -3.68 -8.82
CA PHE A 224 -0.55 -4.44 -9.79
C PHE A 224 -1.06 -4.18 -11.20
N VAL A 225 -0.18 -3.79 -12.10
CA VAL A 225 -0.53 -3.42 -13.49
C VAL A 225 -0.03 -4.43 -14.52
N GLY A 226 0.68 -5.46 -14.08
CA GLY A 226 1.17 -6.54 -14.93
C GLY A 226 2.60 -6.33 -15.42
N ASN A 227 2.96 -7.00 -16.53
CA ASN A 227 4.33 -6.99 -17.04
C ASN A 227 4.62 -5.76 -17.89
N PRO A 228 5.77 -5.08 -17.71
CA PRO A 228 6.07 -3.81 -18.39
C PRO A 228 5.76 -3.82 -19.89
N SER A 229 5.02 -2.81 -20.34
CA SER A 229 4.69 -2.57 -21.75
C SER A 229 4.66 -1.06 -22.03
N ALA A 230 4.69 -0.67 -23.31
CA ALA A 230 4.83 0.73 -23.71
C ALA A 230 3.72 1.66 -23.20
N ASP A 231 2.50 1.14 -23.01
CA ASP A 231 1.30 1.91 -22.61
C ASP A 231 0.75 1.47 -21.23
N MET A 232 1.63 1.10 -20.31
CA MET A 232 1.23 0.58 -19.00
C MET A 232 0.73 1.70 -18.06
N PRO A 233 -0.41 1.50 -17.36
CA PRO A 233 -0.87 2.42 -16.32
C PRO A 233 0.09 2.45 -15.12
N GLU A 234 0.08 3.54 -14.34
CA GLU A 234 0.92 3.66 -13.14
C GLU A 234 0.55 2.58 -12.10
N GLY A 235 1.55 1.83 -11.62
CA GLY A 235 1.35 0.78 -10.63
C GLY A 235 2.59 -0.11 -10.41
N LEU A 236 2.39 -1.21 -9.70
CA LEU A 236 3.41 -2.23 -9.49
C LEU A 236 3.61 -3.07 -10.77
N PRO A 237 4.84 -3.15 -11.32
CA PRO A 237 5.12 -3.76 -12.63
C PRO A 237 5.20 -5.29 -12.57
N PHE A 238 4.26 -5.90 -11.85
CA PHE A 238 4.10 -7.35 -11.76
C PHE A 238 2.63 -7.70 -11.84
N GLN A 239 2.33 -8.96 -12.11
CA GLN A 239 0.99 -9.46 -11.93
C GLN A 239 0.75 -9.86 -10.47
N LEU A 240 -0.47 -9.63 -9.98
CA LEU A 240 -0.84 -10.02 -8.62
C LEU A 240 -0.70 -11.53 -8.40
N SER A 241 -1.04 -12.37 -9.39
CA SER A 241 -0.88 -13.82 -9.33
C SER A 241 0.58 -14.23 -9.11
N ASP A 242 1.48 -13.67 -9.91
CA ASP A 242 2.91 -13.96 -9.86
C ASP A 242 3.50 -13.50 -8.51
N TYR A 243 3.04 -12.35 -8.01
CA TYR A 243 3.42 -11.86 -6.69
C TYR A 243 2.95 -12.79 -5.56
N LEU A 244 1.69 -13.26 -5.60
CA LEU A 244 1.18 -14.19 -4.59
C LEU A 244 1.95 -15.51 -4.62
N GLU A 245 2.27 -16.05 -5.80
CA GLU A 245 3.11 -17.24 -5.94
C GLU A 245 4.51 -17.03 -5.37
N LEU A 246 5.13 -15.86 -5.62
CA LEU A 246 6.41 -15.49 -5.03
C LEU A 246 6.37 -15.51 -3.50
N VAL A 247 5.30 -14.95 -2.89
CA VAL A 247 5.12 -14.94 -1.44
C VAL A 247 5.01 -16.37 -0.88
N ASP A 248 4.18 -17.23 -1.50
CA ASP A 248 3.99 -18.62 -1.06
C ASP A 248 5.27 -19.45 -1.22
N TRP A 249 5.96 -19.32 -2.36
CA TRP A 249 7.22 -20.01 -2.61
C TRP A 249 8.30 -19.59 -1.60
N THR A 250 8.41 -18.29 -1.31
CA THR A 250 9.35 -17.76 -0.34
C THR A 250 9.08 -18.30 1.07
N GLY A 251 7.82 -18.35 1.50
CA GLY A 251 7.47 -18.93 2.80
C GLY A 251 7.73 -20.44 2.91
N ARG A 252 7.53 -21.20 1.82
CA ARG A 252 7.79 -22.66 1.77
C ARG A 252 9.27 -23.02 1.73
N ALA A 253 10.11 -22.11 1.23
CA ALA A 253 11.57 -22.30 1.17
C ALA A 253 12.23 -22.18 2.55
N ILE A 254 11.53 -21.61 3.55
CA ILE A 254 12.01 -21.52 4.93
C ILE A 254 12.01 -22.93 5.56
N ARG A 255 12.97 -23.20 6.45
CA ARG A 255 13.03 -24.49 7.16
C ARG A 255 11.91 -24.62 8.19
N GLU A 256 11.39 -25.83 8.38
CA GLU A 256 10.28 -26.14 9.30
C GLU A 256 10.53 -25.67 10.75
N ASP A 257 11.77 -25.73 11.23
CA ASP A 257 12.15 -25.29 12.57
C ASP A 257 12.21 -23.75 12.74
N LYS A 258 12.07 -22.99 11.65
CA LYS A 258 12.20 -21.53 11.64
C LYS A 258 10.83 -20.85 11.50
N GLY A 259 10.66 -19.74 12.21
CA GLY A 259 9.52 -18.86 11.99
C GLY A 259 9.49 -18.39 10.54
N GLY A 260 8.32 -18.44 9.91
CA GLY A 260 8.14 -18.07 8.50
C GLY A 260 7.85 -19.27 7.59
N PHE A 261 8.03 -20.49 8.10
CA PHE A 261 7.75 -21.72 7.36
C PHE A 261 6.28 -21.82 6.97
N ILE A 262 6.02 -22.05 5.68
CA ILE A 262 4.73 -22.49 5.16
C ILE A 262 4.82 -23.98 4.83
N ALA A 263 3.91 -24.79 5.39
CA ALA A 263 3.94 -26.24 5.26
C ALA A 263 3.84 -26.69 3.79
N LYS A 264 4.77 -27.55 3.35
CA LYS A 264 4.79 -28.10 1.98
C LYS A 264 3.56 -28.94 1.64
N SER A 265 2.89 -29.49 2.65
CA SER A 265 1.63 -30.23 2.51
C SER A 265 0.45 -29.36 2.08
N LEU A 266 0.51 -28.04 2.29
CA LEU A 266 -0.53 -27.13 1.82
C LEU A 266 -0.51 -27.03 0.29
N PRO A 267 -1.67 -26.99 -0.41
CA PRO A 267 -1.71 -26.68 -1.84
C PRO A 267 -1.06 -25.30 -2.14
N PRO A 268 -0.52 -25.07 -3.36
CA PRO A 268 -0.02 -23.75 -3.77
C PRO A 268 -1.06 -22.65 -3.52
N ILE A 269 -0.61 -21.44 -3.20
CA ILE A 269 -1.51 -20.35 -2.78
C ILE A 269 -2.67 -20.10 -3.75
N LEU A 270 -2.43 -20.09 -5.07
CA LEU A 270 -3.51 -19.89 -6.04
C LEU A 270 -4.58 -20.99 -5.96
N THR A 271 -4.16 -22.23 -5.65
CA THR A 271 -5.09 -23.35 -5.41
C THR A 271 -5.88 -23.16 -4.11
N ARG A 272 -5.22 -22.73 -3.02
CA ARG A 272 -5.90 -22.44 -1.74
C ARG A 272 -6.91 -21.31 -1.88
N LEU A 273 -6.60 -20.33 -2.72
CA LEU A 273 -7.46 -19.18 -3.00
C LEU A 273 -8.58 -19.47 -4.01
N ASN A 274 -8.64 -20.70 -4.55
CA ASN A 274 -9.54 -21.07 -5.63
C ASN A 274 -9.41 -20.15 -6.87
N ILE A 275 -8.20 -19.63 -7.10
CA ILE A 275 -7.83 -18.87 -8.30
C ILE A 275 -7.34 -19.90 -9.32
N SER A 276 -8.20 -20.26 -10.29
CA SER A 276 -7.95 -21.47 -11.08
C SER A 276 -6.80 -21.31 -12.09
N GLY A 277 -5.80 -22.20 -12.00
CA GLY A 277 -4.70 -22.29 -12.97
C GLY A 277 -5.14 -22.68 -14.39
N LYS A 278 -6.32 -23.31 -14.55
CA LYS A 278 -6.89 -23.67 -15.87
C LYS A 278 -7.43 -22.45 -16.63
N GLN A 279 -8.04 -21.48 -15.96
CA GLN A 279 -8.45 -20.22 -16.59
C GLN A 279 -7.22 -19.38 -17.01
N TRP A 280 -6.15 -19.43 -16.21
CA TRP A 280 -4.90 -18.72 -16.47
C TRP A 280 -4.12 -19.25 -17.69
N GLN A 281 -3.95 -20.58 -17.81
CA GLN A 281 -3.30 -21.18 -18.98
C GLN A 281 -4.05 -20.94 -20.30
N GLN A 282 -5.39 -20.95 -20.27
CA GLN A 282 -6.20 -20.68 -21.46
C GLN A 282 -6.12 -19.20 -21.91
N LEU A 283 -6.03 -18.26 -20.97
CA LEU A 283 -5.92 -16.83 -21.22
C LEU A 283 -4.53 -16.36 -21.71
N THR A 284 -3.47 -17.15 -21.52
CA THR A 284 -2.09 -16.69 -21.80
C THR A 284 -1.43 -17.35 -23.01
N GLN A 285 -1.84 -18.57 -23.40
CA GLN A 285 -1.21 -19.29 -24.53
C GLN A 285 -1.98 -19.23 -25.86
N GLN A 286 -3.27 -18.90 -25.86
CA GLN A 286 -4.10 -18.86 -27.08
C GLN A 286 -5.04 -17.64 -27.13
N PHE A 287 -4.70 -16.56 -26.42
CA PHE A 287 -5.60 -15.42 -26.18
C PHE A 287 -6.18 -14.83 -27.47
N GLU A 288 -5.33 -14.47 -28.44
CA GLU A 288 -5.75 -13.89 -29.72
C GLU A 288 -6.52 -14.90 -30.61
N LYS A 289 -6.23 -16.20 -30.43
CA LYS A 289 -6.87 -17.28 -31.19
C LYS A 289 -8.27 -17.61 -30.63
N GLN A 290 -8.48 -17.44 -29.34
CA GLN A 290 -9.74 -17.74 -28.65
C GLN A 290 -10.66 -16.52 -28.52
N PHE A 291 -10.10 -15.33 -28.27
CA PHE A 291 -10.82 -14.09 -28.02
C PHE A 291 -10.53 -13.07 -29.11
N ARG A 292 -11.19 -13.22 -30.27
CA ARG A 292 -10.93 -12.41 -31.47
C ARG A 292 -11.37 -10.94 -31.33
N CYS A 293 -12.41 -10.69 -30.54
CA CYS A 293 -13.00 -9.35 -30.37
C CYS A 293 -13.46 -9.04 -28.93
N PHE A 294 -13.82 -10.06 -28.13
CA PHE A 294 -14.31 -9.89 -26.77
C PHE A 294 -13.69 -10.95 -25.86
N ALA A 295 -13.08 -10.53 -24.76
CA ALA A 295 -12.56 -11.40 -23.70
C ALA A 295 -13.26 -11.06 -22.38
N GLY A 296 -13.86 -12.07 -21.73
CA GLY A 296 -14.56 -11.88 -20.46
C GLY A 296 -15.61 -12.95 -20.16
N GLN A 297 -16.24 -12.82 -18.99
CA GLN A 297 -17.35 -13.67 -18.56
C GLN A 297 -18.61 -13.41 -19.41
N ARG A 298 -19.45 -14.44 -19.58
CA ARG A 298 -20.73 -14.32 -20.29
C ARG A 298 -21.63 -13.23 -19.71
N SER A 299 -21.68 -13.13 -18.39
CA SER A 299 -22.43 -12.11 -17.64
C SER A 299 -21.93 -10.68 -17.93
N SER A 300 -20.64 -10.50 -18.22
CA SER A 300 -20.06 -9.21 -18.59
C SER A 300 -20.34 -8.86 -20.05
N PHE A 301 -20.31 -9.85 -20.96
CA PHE A 301 -20.69 -9.66 -22.36
C PHE A 301 -22.16 -9.28 -22.51
N GLU A 302 -23.06 -9.93 -21.78
CA GLU A 302 -24.50 -9.64 -21.84
C GLU A 302 -24.84 -8.19 -21.47
N LYS A 303 -24.04 -7.55 -20.60
CA LYS A 303 -24.19 -6.13 -20.23
C LYS A 303 -23.77 -5.15 -21.33
N VAL A 304 -22.87 -5.56 -22.23
CA VAL A 304 -22.32 -4.69 -23.29
C VAL A 304 -22.80 -5.11 -24.69
N ARG A 305 -23.48 -6.25 -24.81
CA ARG A 305 -23.99 -6.80 -26.08
C ARG A 305 -24.84 -5.78 -26.85
N ASP A 306 -25.73 -5.12 -26.14
CA ASP A 306 -26.69 -4.18 -26.73
C ASP A 306 -26.00 -2.86 -27.12
N TYR A 307 -24.92 -2.48 -26.41
CA TYR A 307 -24.08 -1.32 -26.74
C TYR A 307 -23.30 -1.53 -28.05
N PHE A 308 -22.86 -2.75 -28.34
CA PHE A 308 -22.13 -3.10 -29.57
C PHE A 308 -23.03 -3.63 -30.71
N GLN A 309 -24.35 -3.63 -30.54
CA GLN A 309 -25.34 -4.08 -31.54
C GLN A 309 -25.11 -5.51 -32.08
N LEU A 310 -24.63 -6.42 -31.22
CA LEU A 310 -24.28 -7.78 -31.64
C LEU A 310 -25.49 -8.71 -31.55
N SER A 311 -25.82 -9.39 -32.66
CA SER A 311 -26.96 -10.31 -32.77
C SER A 311 -26.65 -11.74 -32.30
N ARG A 312 -25.39 -12.08 -31.99
CA ARG A 312 -24.96 -13.41 -31.54
C ARG A 312 -23.98 -13.31 -30.37
N THR A 313 -24.13 -14.23 -29.41
CA THR A 313 -23.14 -14.42 -28.33
C THR A 313 -21.90 -15.11 -28.90
N PRO A 314 -20.69 -14.56 -28.69
CA PRO A 314 -19.45 -15.21 -29.11
C PRO A 314 -19.33 -16.61 -28.48
N PRO A 315 -18.86 -17.61 -29.25
CA PRO A 315 -18.82 -19.01 -28.80
C PRO A 315 -17.80 -19.27 -27.68
N ASN A 316 -16.84 -18.37 -27.46
CA ASN A 316 -15.67 -18.60 -26.59
C ASN A 316 -15.68 -17.72 -25.32
N LEU A 317 -16.84 -17.34 -24.80
CA LEU A 317 -16.90 -16.61 -23.53
C LEU A 317 -16.61 -17.53 -22.35
N LEU A 318 -15.99 -16.98 -21.29
CA LEU A 318 -15.69 -17.76 -20.08
C LEU A 318 -17.01 -18.23 -19.45
N ALA A 319 -17.16 -19.55 -19.31
CA ALA A 319 -18.26 -20.16 -18.55
C ALA A 319 -18.09 -19.85 -17.06
N THR A 320 -19.24 -19.74 -16.37
CA THR A 320 -19.34 -19.46 -14.93
C THR A 320 -18.59 -20.46 -14.07
#